data_AF-A0A920RPF1-F1
#
_entry.id   AF-A0A920RPF1-F1
#
_cell.length_a   1.000
_cell.length_b   1.000
_cell.length_c   1.000
_cell.angle_alpha   90.00
_cell.angle_beta   90.00
_cell.angle_gamma   90.00
#
_symmetry.space_group_name_H-M   'P 1'
#
loop_
_entity.id
_entity.type
_entity.pdbx_description
1 polymer ?
#
loop_
_entity_poly.entity_id
_entity_poly.type
_entity_poly.pdbx_seq_one_letter_code
_entity_poly.pdbx_strand_id
1 'polypeptide(L)'
;MRRFFRNARKPIGKISYEVHCLRLGDGKKIWKKQVIQAQPPHRVHPSNTYATESPVAVGNRVYAYFATIGVVACLDKNGTEIWRRNVGTTRRRAVLAPAVHSLTTAARSFSSSTTSKSHCDGF
;
A
#
# COMPACT_ATOMS: atom_id res chain seq x y z
N MET A 1 14.16 0.97 35.93
CA MET A 1 13.39 0.56 34.74
C MET A 1 13.95 1.20 33.44
N ARG A 2 15.24 1.00 33.10
CA ARG A 2 15.93 1.71 31.99
C ARG A 2 16.73 0.81 31.02
N ARG A 3 16.52 -0.51 31.01
CA ARG A 3 17.42 -1.46 30.31
C ARG A 3 16.87 -2.20 29.08
N PHE A 4 15.59 -2.09 28.72
CA PHE A 4 15.03 -2.90 27.61
C PHE A 4 15.13 -2.27 26.20
N PHE A 5 15.26 -0.94 26.07
CA PHE A 5 15.11 -0.26 24.76
C PHE A 5 16.39 -0.12 23.91
N ARG A 6 17.52 -0.72 24.31
CA ARG A 6 18.83 -0.44 23.70
C ARG A 6 19.19 -1.30 22.47
N ASN A 7 18.33 -2.25 22.08
CA ASN A 7 18.73 -3.35 21.17
C ASN A 7 18.04 -3.38 19.79
N ALA A 8 17.45 -2.29 19.30
CA ALA A 8 17.04 -2.26 17.89
C ALA A 8 18.29 -2.38 17.00
N ARG A 9 18.56 -3.54 16.40
CA ARG A 9 19.69 -3.72 15.46
C ARG A 9 19.31 -3.08 14.11
N LYS A 10 20.29 -2.46 13.44
CA LYS A 10 20.08 -2.00 12.05
C LYS A 10 19.83 -3.25 11.21
N PRO A 11 18.80 -3.28 10.35
CA PRO A 11 18.56 -4.44 9.50
C PRO A 11 19.77 -4.65 8.59
N ILE A 12 20.32 -5.85 8.67
CA ILE A 12 21.45 -6.29 7.87
C ILE A 12 20.84 -6.87 6.59
N GLY A 13 20.72 -6.03 5.57
CA GLY A 13 20.17 -6.43 4.27
C GLY A 13 18.97 -5.62 3.79
N LYS A 14 18.58 -5.86 2.53
CA LYS A 14 17.40 -5.24 1.91
C LYS A 14 16.14 -5.96 2.40
N ILE A 15 15.09 -5.20 2.67
CA ILE A 15 13.77 -5.74 3.01
C ILE A 15 12.78 -5.48 1.87
N SER A 16 11.76 -6.33 1.77
CA SER A 16 10.69 -6.23 0.78
C SER A 16 9.56 -5.36 1.33
N TYR A 17 9.19 -4.31 0.60
CA TYR A 17 8.03 -3.46 0.87
C TYR A 17 6.89 -3.90 -0.04
N GLU A 18 5.81 -4.37 0.57
CA GLU A 18 4.76 -5.10 -0.13
C GLU A 18 3.37 -4.57 0.21
N VAL A 19 2.46 -4.64 -0.75
CA VAL A 19 1.03 -4.42 -0.56
C VAL A 19 0.32 -5.74 -0.83
N HIS A 20 -0.58 -6.13 0.06
CA HIS A 20 -1.35 -7.37 -0.03
C HIS A 20 -2.82 -7.00 -0.10
N CYS A 21 -3.55 -7.64 -1.01
CA CYS A 21 -4.99 -7.56 -1.06
C CYS A 21 -5.59 -8.88 -0.60
N LEU A 22 -6.45 -8.81 0.40
CA LEU A 22 -7.13 -9.95 0.99
C LEU A 22 -8.62 -9.84 0.72
N ARG A 23 -9.27 -10.98 0.52
CA ARG A 23 -10.72 -11.09 0.43
C ARG A 23 -11.31 -10.90 1.83
N LEU A 24 -12.31 -10.05 1.94
CA LEU A 24 -12.92 -9.68 3.22
C LEU A 24 -13.58 -10.87 3.94
N GLY A 25 -14.22 -11.78 3.19
CA GLY A 25 -15.01 -12.86 3.78
C GLY A 25 -14.18 -13.97 4.45
N ASP A 26 -13.02 -14.31 3.89
CA ASP A 26 -12.21 -15.45 4.33
C ASP A 26 -10.73 -15.11 4.60
N GLY A 27 -10.33 -13.85 4.38
CA GLY A 27 -8.94 -13.42 4.50
C GLY A 27 -8.00 -13.97 3.43
N LYS A 28 -8.52 -14.68 2.40
CA LYS A 28 -7.66 -15.25 1.35
C LYS A 28 -7.01 -14.16 0.54
N LYS A 29 -5.74 -14.36 0.23
CA LYS A 29 -4.95 -13.44 -0.59
C LYS A 29 -5.44 -13.46 -2.03
N ILE A 30 -5.90 -12.30 -2.51
CA ILE A 30 -6.27 -12.08 -3.91
C ILE A 30 -4.99 -11.79 -4.70
N TRP A 31 -4.15 -10.89 -4.21
CA TRP A 31 -2.85 -10.60 -4.81
C TRP A 31 -1.84 -10.07 -3.79
N LYS A 32 -0.57 -10.10 -4.19
CA LYS A 32 0.57 -9.50 -3.48
C LYS A 32 1.41 -8.75 -4.49
N LYS A 33 1.74 -7.50 -4.17
CA LYS A 33 2.65 -6.68 -4.96
C LYS A 33 3.86 -6.31 -4.11
N GLN A 34 5.04 -6.75 -4.53
CA GLN A 34 6.29 -6.14 -4.06
C GLN A 34 6.43 -4.80 -4.78
N VAL A 35 6.39 -3.71 -4.02
CA VAL A 35 6.56 -2.35 -4.53
C VAL A 35 8.05 -2.05 -4.71
N ILE A 36 8.87 -2.40 -3.72
CA ILE A 36 10.32 -2.19 -3.80
C ILE A 36 11.06 -3.08 -2.80
N GLN A 37 12.29 -3.46 -3.11
CA GLN A 37 13.21 -4.05 -2.16
C GLN A 37 14.33 -3.06 -1.83
N ALA A 38 14.38 -2.57 -0.59
CA ALA A 38 15.31 -1.53 -0.18
C ALA A 38 15.85 -1.77 1.23
N GLN A 39 17.06 -1.33 1.50
CA GLN A 39 17.59 -1.29 2.85
C GLN A 39 17.15 0.02 3.50
N PRO A 40 16.42 0.00 4.63
CA PRO A 40 16.00 1.22 5.29
C PRO A 40 17.24 1.97 5.84
N PRO A 41 17.29 3.30 5.69
CA PRO A 41 18.44 4.11 6.09
C PRO A 41 18.58 4.19 7.61
N HIS A 42 17.48 4.02 8.35
CA HIS A 42 17.40 4.24 9.80
C HIS A 42 16.69 3.09 10.51
N ARG A 43 16.86 3.03 11.84
CA ARG A 43 16.15 2.07 12.70
C ARG A 43 14.77 2.62 13.02
N VAL A 44 13.78 1.73 13.08
CA VAL A 44 12.46 2.03 13.65
C VAL A 44 12.39 1.60 15.12
N HIS A 45 11.34 2.01 15.82
CA HIS A 45 11.07 1.52 17.16
C HIS A 45 10.89 -0.02 17.12
N PRO A 46 11.41 -0.80 18.09
CA PRO A 46 11.34 -2.26 18.07
C PRO A 46 9.93 -2.86 17.91
N SER A 47 8.89 -2.12 18.33
CA SER A 47 7.49 -2.56 18.20
C SER A 47 6.88 -2.31 16.83
N ASN A 48 7.61 -1.66 15.90
CA ASN A 48 7.08 -1.27 14.60
C ASN A 48 7.76 -2.05 13.47
N THR A 49 7.05 -2.18 12.36
CA THR A 49 7.61 -2.65 11.09
C THR A 49 8.07 -1.45 10.25
N TYR A 50 8.84 -1.71 9.19
CA TYR A 50 9.24 -0.69 8.24
C TYR A 50 8.12 -0.23 7.29
N ALA A 51 6.96 -0.90 7.32
CA ALA A 51 5.74 -0.60 6.57
C ALA A 51 4.58 -0.47 7.57
N THR A 52 4.65 0.56 8.43
CA THR A 52 3.66 0.81 9.50
C THR A 52 2.41 1.51 8.93
N GLU A 53 2.59 2.22 7.83
CA GLU A 53 1.59 3.06 7.21
C GLU A 53 0.45 2.23 6.62
N SER A 54 -0.78 2.71 6.78
CA SER A 54 -1.95 2.05 6.19
C SER A 54 -2.13 2.47 4.73
N PRO A 55 -2.29 1.53 3.79
CA PRO A 55 -2.65 1.88 2.42
C PRO A 55 -4.10 2.40 2.37
N VAL A 56 -4.39 3.23 1.37
CA VAL A 56 -5.72 3.81 1.14
C VAL A 56 -6.23 3.37 -0.22
N ALA A 57 -7.44 2.81 -0.28
CA ALA A 57 -8.11 2.48 -1.53
C ALA A 57 -9.18 3.54 -1.86
N VAL A 58 -9.09 4.14 -3.05
CA VAL A 58 -10.07 5.11 -3.56
C VAL A 58 -10.44 4.74 -4.99
N GLY A 59 -11.72 4.42 -5.22
CA GLY A 59 -12.20 3.94 -6.51
C GLY A 59 -11.44 2.68 -6.96
N ASN A 60 -10.79 2.75 -8.13
CA ASN A 60 -9.99 1.66 -8.69
C ASN A 60 -8.48 1.77 -8.38
N ARG A 61 -8.09 2.62 -7.42
CA ARG A 61 -6.68 2.87 -7.08
C ARG A 61 -6.38 2.54 -5.63
N VAL A 62 -5.19 2.02 -5.38
CA VAL A 62 -4.65 1.76 -4.04
C VAL A 62 -3.35 2.55 -3.88
N TYR A 63 -3.30 3.40 -2.88
CA TYR A 63 -2.13 4.21 -2.54
C TYR A 63 -1.43 3.63 -1.33
N ALA A 64 -0.12 3.44 -1.43
CA ALA A 64 0.72 2.98 -0.33
C ALA A 64 1.90 3.92 -0.14
N TYR A 65 2.20 4.25 1.10
CA TYR A 65 3.34 5.09 1.47
C TYR A 65 4.26 4.33 2.42
N PHE A 66 5.55 4.32 2.12
CA PHE A 66 6.59 3.73 2.97
C PHE A 66 7.54 4.86 3.41
N ALA A 67 7.23 5.53 4.51
CA ALA A 67 7.95 6.73 4.98
C ALA A 67 9.40 6.43 5.35
N THR A 68 9.66 5.20 5.80
CA THR A 68 11.00 4.73 6.14
C THR A 68 11.99 4.81 4.97
N ILE A 69 11.50 4.73 3.73
CA ILE A 69 12.29 4.85 2.50
C ILE A 69 11.83 6.00 1.59
N GLY A 70 10.81 6.75 2.01
CA GLY A 70 10.29 7.89 1.25
C GLY A 70 9.62 7.51 -0.06
N VAL A 71 8.96 6.35 -0.14
CA VAL A 71 8.36 5.86 -1.40
C VAL A 71 6.84 5.90 -1.31
N VAL A 72 6.20 6.55 -2.28
CA VAL A 72 4.75 6.50 -2.52
C VAL A 72 4.50 5.69 -3.79
N ALA A 73 3.54 4.77 -3.75
CA ALA A 73 3.11 3.99 -4.90
C ALA A 73 1.60 4.07 -5.09
N CYS A 74 1.17 4.06 -6.35
CA CYS A 74 -0.22 3.88 -6.75
C CYS A 74 -0.33 2.57 -7.53
N LEU A 75 -1.22 1.70 -7.07
CA LEU A 75 -1.58 0.45 -7.70
C LEU A 75 -3.01 0.53 -8.23
N ASP A 76 -3.33 -0.30 -9.21
CA ASP A 76 -4.73 -0.56 -9.59
C ASP A 76 -5.38 -1.59 -8.65
N LYS A 77 -6.67 -1.88 -8.87
CA LYS A 77 -7.41 -2.92 -8.12
C LYS A 77 -6.83 -4.34 -8.25
N ASN A 78 -6.06 -4.61 -9.30
CA ASN A 78 -5.45 -5.91 -9.58
C ASN A 78 -4.01 -6.03 -9.02
N GLY A 79 -3.48 -4.96 -8.40
CA GLY A 79 -2.11 -4.90 -7.90
C GLY A 79 -1.06 -4.49 -8.93
N THR A 80 -1.47 -4.04 -10.12
CA THR A 80 -0.59 -3.47 -11.14
C THR A 80 -0.09 -2.10 -10.68
N GLU A 81 1.22 -1.88 -10.72
CA GLU A 81 1.80 -0.58 -10.39
C GLU A 81 1.51 0.41 -11.53
N ILE A 82 0.79 1.49 -11.21
CA ILE A 82 0.49 2.58 -12.15
C ILE A 82 1.64 3.58 -12.13
N TRP A 83 2.10 3.94 -10.94
CA TRP A 83 3.27 4.79 -10.75
C TRP A 83 3.87 4.59 -9.37
N ARG A 84 5.14 4.98 -9.26
CA ARG A 84 5.87 5.04 -8.00
C ARG A 84 6.74 6.31 -7.98
N ARG A 85 6.77 7.00 -6.84
CA ARG A 85 7.56 8.21 -6.65
C ARG A 85 8.38 8.12 -5.37
N ASN A 86 9.63 8.58 -5.45
CA ASN A 86 10.45 8.82 -4.28
C ASN A 86 10.27 10.28 -3.86
N VAL A 87 9.72 10.51 -2.67
CA VAL A 87 9.46 11.83 -2.09
C VAL A 87 10.53 12.24 -1.06
N GLY A 88 11.59 11.44 -0.93
CA GLY A 88 12.63 11.62 0.06
C GLY A 88 12.24 11.10 1.44
N THR A 89 13.26 10.80 2.26
CA THR A 89 13.08 10.41 3.66
C THR A 89 13.41 11.60 4.56
N THR A 90 12.55 11.90 5.54
CA THR A 90 12.82 12.96 6.53
C THR A 90 13.27 12.33 7.84
N ARG A 91 14.40 12.80 8.38
CA ARG A 91 15.03 12.24 9.59
C ARG A 91 14.25 12.51 10.89
N ARG A 92 13.25 13.40 10.89
CA ARG A 92 12.45 13.77 12.06
C ARG A 92 11.08 13.08 12.03
N ARG A 93 10.73 12.44 13.15
CA ARG A 93 9.50 11.67 13.41
C ARG A 93 8.26 12.31 12.76
N ALA A 94 7.76 11.70 11.71
CA ALA A 94 6.37 11.85 11.31
C ALA A 94 5.86 10.48 10.84
N VAL A 95 5.41 9.67 11.81
CA VAL A 95 4.34 8.70 11.50
C VAL A 95 3.07 9.55 11.45
N LEU A 96 2.90 10.29 10.37
CA LEU A 96 1.59 10.77 9.98
C LEU A 96 1.05 9.72 9.03
N ALA A 97 0.48 8.66 9.59
CA ALA A 97 -0.60 8.00 8.88
C ALA A 97 -1.67 9.07 8.71
N PRO A 98 -2.09 9.44 7.49
CA PRO A 98 -3.28 10.25 7.35
C PRO A 98 -4.45 9.35 7.79
N ALA A 99 -4.79 9.42 9.08
CA ALA A 99 -6.11 9.05 9.56
C ALA A 99 -7.06 10.12 9.01
N VAL A 100 -7.43 10.00 7.73
CA VAL A 100 -8.60 10.71 7.23
C VAL A 100 -9.77 9.77 7.45
N HIS A 101 -10.54 10.15 8.46
CA HIS A 101 -11.84 9.66 8.83
C HIS A 101 -12.77 9.55 7.59
N SER A 102 -13.56 8.47 7.52
CA SER A 102 -14.74 8.26 6.66
C SER A 102 -14.41 7.93 5.18
N LEU A 103 -14.88 6.87 4.52
CA LEU A 103 -16.15 6.13 4.60
C LEU A 103 -15.94 4.69 4.09
N THR A 104 -16.66 3.75 4.72
CA THR A 104 -17.13 2.51 4.13
C THR A 104 -17.61 2.73 2.69
N THR A 105 -17.06 2.01 1.73
CA THR A 105 -17.82 1.63 0.54
C THR A 105 -17.50 0.19 0.23
N ALA A 106 -18.43 -0.67 0.65
CA ALA A 106 -18.54 -2.04 0.22
C ALA A 106 -18.39 -2.09 -1.31
N ALA A 107 -17.45 -2.89 -1.79
CA ALA A 107 -17.36 -3.24 -3.20
C ALA A 107 -18.65 -3.98 -3.60
N ARG A 108 -19.64 -3.24 -4.12
CA ARG A 108 -20.73 -3.84 -4.89
C ARG A 108 -20.13 -4.27 -6.23
N SER A 109 -20.07 -5.57 -6.44
CA SER A 109 -19.78 -6.18 -7.74
C SER A 109 -20.76 -5.64 -8.78
N PHE A 110 -20.28 -4.91 -9.78
CA PHE A 110 -21.06 -4.62 -10.98
C PHE A 110 -20.67 -5.66 -12.03
N SER A 111 -21.54 -6.63 -12.26
CA SER A 111 -21.42 -7.57 -13.37
C SER A 111 -21.64 -6.81 -14.67
N SER A 112 -20.60 -6.64 -15.49
CA SER A 112 -20.75 -6.17 -16.86
C SER A 112 -21.29 -7.33 -17.71
N SER A 113 -22.60 -7.40 -17.88
CA SER A 113 -23.20 -8.17 -18.97
C SER A 113 -22.95 -7.43 -20.28
N THR A 114 -21.92 -7.86 -21.01
CA THR A 114 -21.74 -7.54 -22.42
C THR A 114 -22.96 -8.05 -23.19
N THR A 115 -23.69 -7.19 -23.87
CA THR A 115 -24.59 -7.61 -24.95
C THR A 115 -24.37 -6.67 -26.14
N SER A 116 -23.74 -7.24 -27.16
CA SER A 116 -23.61 -6.70 -28.51
C SER A 116 -24.96 -6.62 -29.23
N LYS A 117 -25.17 -5.54 -30.01
CA LYS A 117 -26.01 -5.45 -31.22
C LYS A 117 -25.64 -4.11 -31.89
N SER A 118 -24.83 -4.04 -32.95
CA SER A 118 -25.07 -4.35 -34.38
C SER A 118 -26.12 -3.46 -35.06
N HIS A 119 -25.67 -2.59 -35.97
CA HIS A 119 -26.36 -2.01 -37.16
C HIS A 119 -27.53 -1.05 -36.85
N CYS A 120 -27.84 0.06 -37.56
CA CYS A 120 -27.71 0.43 -38.98
C CYS A 120 -27.68 1.97 -39.17
N ASP A 121 -27.32 2.37 -40.39
CA ASP A 121 -27.18 3.72 -40.97
C ASP A 121 -28.43 4.62 -41.04
N GLY A 122 -28.20 5.91 -41.31
CA GLY A 122 -29.23 6.86 -41.75
C GLY A 122 -28.72 8.29 -41.98
N PHE A 123 -28.10 8.54 -43.13
CA PHE A 123 -28.14 9.82 -43.86
C PHE A 123 -28.36 9.51 -45.35
#